data_AF-A0A4R8GYD4-F1
#
_entry.id   AF-A0A4R8GYD4-F1
#
_cell.length_a   1.000
_cell.length_b   1.000
_cell.length_c   1.000
_cell.angle_alpha   90.00
_cell.angle_beta   90.00
_cell.angle_gamma   90.00
#
_symmetry.space_group_name_H-M   'P 1'
#
loop_
_entity.id
_entity.type
_entity.pdbx_description
1 polymer ?
#
loop_
_entity_poly.entity_id
_entity_poly.type
_entity_poly.pdbx_seq_one_letter_code
_entity_poly.pdbx_strand_id
1 'polypeptide(L)'
;MRLFSDLPDEKINQVFYKKPGHFNKRSGRELLAYALGATLYMPATRPRIHQNLLSKKHAGLTSMVICLEDAIGDDEVEQAEDLLSLELENLSSDLAKGLCEEEDLPLLFVRIRSYDQLIRLKSRIPNGMHLLTGFVLPKFSPAEGCKILTEIERLNSYGYCLYAMPILETKEIIQKETRLDELIGIKKVLDQYSDLILNVRIGATDFSGLYGIRRNSDTTVYDIAVIRDCISDIINIFLRADQPYVISGPVWEYFSSKERLLKPQIRQTPFRERLGQDGLKMRTDLIDRHMDGLIREIAMDISNGLTGKTIIHPTHIKPVQALNTVTLEEYLDAQSIAGQAGGKIGVMKSDYQNKMNEIKPHLYWAKKILLKSEVYGVLQDEITYIDLLKNETFNSDTQLVNR
;
A
#
# COMPACT_ATOMS: atom_id res chain seq x y z
N MET A 1 14.36 -7.78 -0.11
CA MET A 1 13.13 -8.39 0.47
C MET A 1 12.09 -8.70 -0.59
N ARG A 2 10.97 -9.38 -0.26
CA ARG A 2 9.83 -9.67 -1.14
C ARG A 2 8.51 -9.64 -0.37
N LEU A 3 7.39 -9.39 -1.04
CA LEU A 3 6.06 -9.60 -0.42
C LEU A 3 5.84 -11.09 -0.14
N PHE A 4 4.99 -11.40 0.85
CA PHE A 4 4.73 -12.78 1.30
C PHE A 4 5.98 -13.53 1.76
N SER A 5 7.00 -12.82 2.26
CA SER A 5 8.22 -13.43 2.81
C SER A 5 7.98 -14.26 4.07
N ASP A 6 6.80 -14.15 4.66
CA ASP A 6 6.31 -14.95 5.78
C ASP A 6 5.79 -16.33 5.38
N LEU A 7 5.56 -16.58 4.08
CA LEU A 7 5.16 -17.89 3.59
C LEU A 7 6.40 -18.80 3.38
N PRO A 8 6.34 -20.08 3.82
CA PRO A 8 7.37 -21.06 3.48
C PRO A 8 7.52 -21.25 1.97
N ASP A 9 8.73 -21.56 1.50
CA ASP A 9 9.00 -21.70 0.06
C ASP A 9 8.15 -22.77 -0.63
N GLU A 10 7.86 -23.88 0.07
CA GLU A 10 6.92 -24.92 -0.41
C GLU A 10 5.54 -24.35 -0.70
N LYS A 11 5.03 -23.48 0.19
CA LYS A 11 3.73 -22.84 0.03
C LYS A 11 3.77 -21.83 -1.11
N ILE A 12 4.85 -21.07 -1.24
CA ILE A 12 5.02 -20.13 -2.37
C ILE A 12 4.97 -20.88 -3.70
N ASN A 13 5.65 -22.02 -3.81
CA ASN A 13 5.63 -22.85 -5.03
C ASN A 13 4.24 -23.42 -5.35
N GLN A 14 3.44 -23.72 -4.34
CA GLN A 14 2.07 -24.22 -4.51
C GLN A 14 1.09 -23.12 -4.91
N VAL A 15 1.27 -21.91 -4.37
CA VAL A 15 0.30 -20.82 -4.51
C VAL A 15 0.56 -19.95 -5.74
N PHE A 16 1.82 -19.73 -6.09
CA PHE A 16 2.20 -18.79 -7.13
C PHE A 16 2.68 -19.50 -8.40
N TYR A 17 2.00 -19.20 -9.52
CA TYR A 17 2.50 -19.47 -10.86
C TYR A 17 3.79 -18.67 -11.14
N LYS A 18 3.79 -17.40 -10.76
CA LYS A 18 4.96 -16.51 -10.77
C LYS A 18 5.18 -15.96 -9.37
N LYS A 19 6.36 -16.21 -8.79
CA LYS A 19 6.68 -15.79 -7.43
C LYS A 19 6.74 -14.26 -7.31
N PRO A 20 6.37 -13.68 -6.15
CA PRO A 20 6.65 -12.29 -5.83
C PRO A 20 8.15 -11.99 -5.98
N GLY A 21 8.49 -10.92 -6.71
CA GLY A 21 9.86 -10.51 -6.97
C GLY A 21 10.55 -9.85 -5.77
N HIS A 22 11.87 -9.78 -5.85
CA HIS A 22 12.69 -9.11 -4.84
C HIS A 22 12.80 -7.61 -5.13
N PHE A 23 12.76 -6.81 -4.07
CA PHE A 23 13.03 -5.37 -4.11
C PHE A 23 13.72 -4.91 -2.82
N ASN A 24 14.35 -3.75 -2.89
CA ASN A 24 14.93 -3.01 -1.78
C ASN A 24 14.81 -1.51 -2.07
N LYS A 25 15.24 -0.63 -1.15
CA LYS A 25 15.13 0.82 -1.36
C LYS A 25 15.89 1.37 -2.59
N ARG A 26 16.79 0.60 -3.21
CA ARG A 26 17.53 0.95 -4.42
C ARG A 26 16.91 0.39 -5.70
N SER A 27 15.82 -0.37 -5.60
CA SER A 27 15.04 -0.78 -6.76
C SER A 27 14.46 0.42 -7.51
N GLY A 28 14.17 0.25 -8.80
CA GLY A 28 13.64 1.33 -9.63
C GLY A 28 12.32 1.88 -9.09
N ARG A 29 12.12 3.21 -9.23
CA ARG A 29 10.95 3.95 -8.75
C ARG A 29 9.63 3.31 -9.17
N GLU A 30 9.51 2.88 -10.43
CA GLU A 30 8.28 2.25 -10.95
C GLU A 30 7.92 0.97 -10.18
N LEU A 31 8.89 0.11 -9.91
CA LEU A 31 8.68 -1.11 -9.12
C LEU A 31 8.32 -0.74 -7.67
N LEU A 32 9.06 0.20 -7.07
CA LEU A 32 8.86 0.63 -5.68
C LEU A 32 7.48 1.24 -5.44
N ALA A 33 6.97 2.01 -6.39
CA ALA A 33 5.64 2.63 -6.31
C ALA A 33 4.52 1.58 -6.10
N TYR A 34 4.66 0.40 -6.70
CA TYR A 34 3.75 -0.74 -6.49
C TYR A 34 4.14 -1.61 -5.29
N ALA A 35 5.42 -1.65 -4.91
CA ALA A 35 5.95 -2.49 -3.83
C ALA A 35 5.61 -2.03 -2.41
N LEU A 36 5.10 -0.80 -2.25
CA LEU A 36 4.67 -0.28 -0.94
C LEU A 36 3.66 -1.20 -0.26
N GLY A 37 2.71 -1.78 -1.00
CA GLY A 37 1.75 -2.74 -0.45
C GLY A 37 0.97 -2.20 0.75
N ALA A 38 1.10 -2.89 1.88
CA ALA A 38 0.49 -2.51 3.14
C ALA A 38 1.49 -1.66 3.95
N THR A 39 1.39 -0.33 3.86
CA THR A 39 2.35 0.56 4.54
C THR A 39 1.92 0.84 5.97
N LEU A 40 2.66 0.31 6.95
CA LEU A 40 2.32 0.42 8.37
C LEU A 40 2.72 1.78 8.98
N TYR A 41 1.77 2.49 9.58
CA TYR A 41 2.04 3.69 10.36
C TYR A 41 2.35 3.34 11.81
N MET A 42 3.37 3.99 12.36
CA MET A 42 3.85 3.79 13.72
C MET A 42 4.31 5.13 14.30
N PRO A 43 3.92 5.52 15.52
CA PRO A 43 4.43 6.75 16.13
C PRO A 43 5.92 6.63 16.42
N ALA A 44 6.67 7.72 16.24
CA ALA A 44 8.09 7.80 16.55
C ALA A 44 8.40 7.57 18.04
N THR A 45 7.44 7.83 18.93
CA THR A 45 7.55 7.56 20.38
C THR A 45 7.45 6.09 20.75
N ARG A 46 7.14 5.20 19.80
CA ARG A 46 7.07 3.77 20.09
C ARG A 46 8.49 3.24 20.34
N PRO A 47 8.77 2.62 21.50
CA PRO A 47 10.10 2.13 21.79
C PRO A 47 10.43 0.87 20.98
N ARG A 48 11.73 0.60 20.81
CA ARG A 48 12.26 -0.65 20.25
C ARG A 48 11.87 -0.90 18.79
N ILE A 49 11.80 0.16 17.98
CA ILE A 49 11.56 0.07 16.54
C ILE A 49 12.66 -0.78 15.89
N HIS A 50 13.93 -0.50 16.15
CA HIS A 50 15.05 -1.27 15.59
C HIS A 50 14.95 -2.76 15.96
N GLN A 51 14.64 -3.09 17.21
CA GLN A 51 14.51 -4.48 17.65
C GLN A 51 13.33 -5.20 16.98
N ASN A 52 12.20 -4.51 16.78
CA ASN A 52 11.04 -5.07 16.09
C ASN A 52 11.37 -5.36 14.62
N LEU A 53 12.20 -4.53 13.98
CA LEU A 53 12.71 -4.74 12.62
C LEU A 53 13.66 -5.93 12.56
N LEU A 54 14.66 -5.99 13.45
CA LEU A 54 15.62 -7.10 13.54
C LEU A 54 14.94 -8.45 13.77
N SER A 55 13.99 -8.49 14.70
CA SER A 55 13.25 -9.72 15.05
C SER A 55 12.18 -10.10 14.02
N LYS A 56 12.01 -9.30 12.94
CA LYS A 56 10.95 -9.46 11.93
C LYS A 56 9.57 -9.67 12.58
N LYS A 57 9.30 -8.93 13.67
CA LYS A 57 8.13 -9.11 14.54
C LYS A 57 6.80 -9.07 13.78
N HIS A 58 6.73 -8.27 12.73
CA HIS A 58 5.55 -8.14 11.88
C HIS A 58 5.79 -8.90 10.58
N ALA A 59 5.34 -10.16 10.56
CA ALA A 59 5.42 -11.03 9.41
C ALA A 59 4.85 -10.36 8.15
N GLY A 60 5.59 -10.43 7.04
CA GLY A 60 5.20 -9.85 5.75
C GLY A 60 5.31 -8.32 5.65
N LEU A 61 5.79 -7.61 6.67
CA LEU A 61 5.96 -6.15 6.60
C LEU A 61 7.10 -5.76 5.64
N THR A 62 6.77 -4.98 4.60
CA THR A 62 7.75 -4.52 3.59
C THR A 62 7.88 -3.01 3.46
N SER A 63 6.94 -2.24 4.01
CA SER A 63 7.06 -0.79 4.10
C SER A 63 6.42 -0.25 5.36
N MET A 64 7.01 0.78 5.94
CA MET A 64 6.48 1.44 7.13
C MET A 64 6.80 2.93 7.16
N VAL A 65 5.99 3.65 7.92
CA VAL A 65 6.09 5.09 8.15
C VAL A 65 6.21 5.33 9.64
N ILE A 66 7.32 5.93 10.05
CA ILE A 66 7.52 6.44 11.40
C ILE A 66 6.95 7.85 11.44
N CYS A 67 5.90 8.05 12.24
CA CYS A 67 5.09 9.26 12.23
C CYS A 67 5.56 10.24 13.30
N LEU A 68 5.88 11.48 12.87
CA LEU A 68 6.17 12.63 13.73
C LEU A 68 5.02 13.66 13.75
N GLU A 69 3.91 13.37 13.08
CA GLU A 69 2.79 14.31 12.91
C GLU A 69 1.59 13.94 13.80
N ASP A 70 0.42 13.54 13.26
CA ASP A 70 -0.84 13.36 14.01
C ASP A 70 -0.77 12.29 15.11
N ALA A 71 0.23 11.40 15.05
CA ALA A 71 0.42 10.34 16.05
C ALA A 71 1.24 10.81 17.27
N ILE A 72 1.72 12.05 17.26
CA ILE A 72 2.57 12.66 18.29
C ILE A 72 1.86 13.88 18.85
N GLY A 73 1.83 14.08 20.18
CA GLY A 73 1.31 15.31 20.77
C GLY A 73 2.17 16.54 20.42
N ASP A 74 1.59 17.73 20.38
CA ASP A 74 2.32 18.95 20.00
C ASP A 74 3.51 19.26 20.92
N ASP A 75 3.40 18.94 22.21
CA ASP A 75 4.47 19.12 23.20
C ASP A 75 5.50 17.96 23.20
N GLU A 76 5.25 16.88 22.45
CA GLU A 76 6.11 15.69 22.41
C GLU A 76 7.03 15.66 21.17
N VAL A 77 6.95 16.66 20.28
CA VAL A 77 7.61 16.62 18.98
C VAL A 77 9.14 16.51 19.10
N GLU A 78 9.76 17.31 19.95
CA GLU A 78 11.22 17.25 20.13
C GLU A 78 11.66 15.92 20.72
N GLN A 79 10.92 15.40 21.70
CA GLN A 79 11.18 14.08 22.29
C GLN A 79 11.01 12.97 21.23
N ALA A 80 10.00 13.07 20.37
CA ALA A 80 9.77 12.11 19.30
C ALA A 80 10.89 12.14 18.25
N GLU A 81 11.44 13.32 17.94
CA GLU A 81 12.62 13.47 17.07
C GLU A 81 13.87 12.82 17.70
N ASP A 82 14.09 12.98 19.01
CA ASP A 82 15.22 12.38 19.72
C ASP A 82 15.10 10.85 19.78
N LEU A 83 13.90 10.34 20.04
CA LEU A 83 13.62 8.90 20.03
C LEU A 83 13.81 8.30 18.63
N LEU A 84 13.33 8.98 17.58
CA LEU A 84 13.59 8.57 16.20
C LEU A 84 15.09 8.50 15.91
N SER A 85 15.85 9.50 16.37
CA SER A 85 17.30 9.54 16.19
C SER A 85 17.98 8.34 16.82
N LEU A 86 17.66 8.07 18.09
CA LEU A 86 18.19 6.94 18.83
C LEU A 86 17.87 5.60 18.15
N GLU A 87 16.63 5.41 17.69
CA GLU A 87 16.20 4.17 17.05
C GLU A 87 16.89 3.94 15.69
N LEU A 88 17.07 4.99 14.88
CA LEU A 88 17.79 4.89 13.60
C LEU A 88 19.30 4.69 13.79
N GLU A 89 19.91 5.31 14.80
CA GLU A 89 21.32 5.08 15.15
C GLU A 89 21.57 3.65 15.60
N ASN A 90 20.70 3.10 16.45
CA ASN A 90 20.77 1.71 16.88
C ASN A 90 20.65 0.77 15.66
N LEU A 91 19.69 1.01 14.77
CA LEU A 91 19.53 0.22 13.55
C LEU A 91 20.77 0.30 12.64
N SER A 92 21.35 1.49 12.49
CA SER A 92 22.60 1.67 11.74
C SER A 92 23.76 0.91 12.37
N SER A 93 23.84 0.89 13.71
CA SER A 93 24.85 0.12 14.45
C SER A 93 24.69 -1.38 14.24
N ASP A 94 23.45 -1.87 14.24
CA ASP A 94 23.15 -3.29 14.09
C ASP A 94 23.44 -3.80 12.67
N LEU A 95 23.20 -2.96 11.64
CA LEU A 95 23.66 -3.21 10.27
C LEU A 95 25.19 -3.28 10.20
N ALA A 96 25.89 -2.33 10.82
CA ALA A 96 27.37 -2.31 10.82
C ALA A 96 27.98 -3.53 11.52
N LYS A 97 27.28 -4.12 12.50
CA LYS A 97 27.66 -5.37 13.18
C LYS A 97 27.28 -6.63 12.39
N GLY A 98 26.56 -6.51 11.27
CA GLY A 98 26.06 -7.65 10.48
C GLY A 98 24.93 -8.42 11.16
N LEU A 99 24.17 -7.79 12.08
CA LEU A 99 23.01 -8.42 12.72
C LEU A 99 21.79 -8.47 11.80
N CYS A 100 21.77 -7.63 10.76
CA CYS A 100 20.83 -7.66 9.66
C CYS A 100 21.49 -7.10 8.40
N GLU A 101 20.83 -7.29 7.25
CA GLU A 101 21.26 -6.74 5.96
C GLU A 101 20.30 -5.61 5.53
N GLU A 102 20.81 -4.61 4.79
CA GLU A 102 19.98 -3.52 4.25
C GLU A 102 18.85 -4.06 3.36
N GLU A 103 19.09 -5.18 2.65
CA GLU A 103 18.11 -5.82 1.78
C GLU A 103 16.93 -6.47 2.53
N ASP A 104 17.11 -6.73 3.82
CA ASP A 104 16.10 -7.31 4.70
C ASP A 104 15.22 -6.26 5.39
N LEU A 105 15.61 -4.99 5.33
CA LEU A 105 14.85 -3.91 5.95
C LEU A 105 13.66 -3.48 5.10
N PRO A 106 12.49 -3.21 5.72
CA PRO A 106 11.37 -2.64 5.01
C PRO A 106 11.73 -1.25 4.48
N LEU A 107 11.00 -0.80 3.47
CA LEU A 107 11.09 0.58 3.02
C LEU A 107 10.68 1.51 4.18
N LEU A 108 11.64 2.25 4.71
CA LEU A 108 11.45 3.12 5.87
C LEU A 108 11.15 4.54 5.43
N PHE A 109 10.04 5.09 5.90
CA PHE A 109 9.68 6.48 5.64
C PHE A 109 9.43 7.22 6.95
N VAL A 110 9.58 8.55 6.92
CA VAL A 110 9.21 9.42 8.04
C VAL A 110 8.08 10.36 7.61
N ARG A 111 6.97 10.40 8.35
CA ARG A 111 5.91 11.42 8.15
C ARG A 111 6.28 12.65 8.96
N ILE A 112 6.67 13.71 8.27
CA ILE A 112 7.11 14.99 8.85
C ILE A 112 5.94 15.97 8.96
N ARG A 113 6.05 16.99 9.82
CA ARG A 113 5.06 18.06 10.01
C ARG A 113 5.26 19.25 9.06
N SER A 114 6.51 19.56 8.72
CA SER A 114 6.86 20.78 7.99
C SER A 114 8.24 20.72 7.36
N TYR A 115 8.54 21.68 6.48
CA TYR A 115 9.89 21.89 5.96
C TYR A 115 10.93 22.07 7.08
N ASP A 116 10.63 22.86 8.11
CA ASP A 116 11.57 23.09 9.20
C ASP A 116 11.91 21.80 9.97
N GLN A 117 10.95 20.89 10.12
CA GLN A 117 11.21 19.58 10.72
C GLN A 117 12.14 18.73 9.85
N LEU A 118 11.99 18.76 8.51
CA LEU A 118 12.94 18.09 7.61
C LEU A 118 14.37 18.62 7.81
N ILE A 119 14.54 19.94 7.91
CA ILE A 119 15.86 20.56 8.12
C ILE A 119 16.45 20.16 9.49
N ARG A 120 15.64 20.11 10.55
CA ARG A 120 16.10 19.61 11.86
C ARG A 120 16.53 18.15 11.77
N LEU A 121 15.71 17.28 11.19
CA LEU A 121 16.02 15.85 11.05
C LEU A 121 17.31 15.62 10.26
N LYS A 122 17.53 16.36 9.17
CA LYS A 122 18.80 16.31 8.43
C LYS A 122 20.04 16.47 9.31
N SER A 123 19.97 17.36 10.31
CA SER A 123 21.07 17.57 11.26
C SER A 123 21.12 16.53 12.39
N ARG A 124 19.97 16.03 12.85
CA ARG A 124 19.87 15.09 13.97
C ARG A 124 20.19 13.65 13.60
N ILE A 125 19.82 13.21 12.38
CA ILE A 125 19.94 11.80 11.96
C ILE A 125 20.82 11.59 10.72
N PRO A 126 22.08 12.03 10.70
CA PRO A 126 22.92 11.94 9.49
C PRO A 126 23.14 10.49 9.03
N ASN A 127 23.41 9.57 9.95
CA ASN A 127 23.56 8.14 9.65
C ASN A 127 22.20 7.49 9.36
N GLY A 128 21.17 7.88 10.12
CA GLY A 128 19.80 7.39 9.94
C GLY A 128 19.20 7.76 8.58
N MET A 129 19.62 8.89 7.98
CA MET A 129 19.15 9.33 6.67
C MET A 129 19.47 8.32 5.56
N HIS A 130 20.61 7.62 5.66
CA HIS A 130 20.96 6.55 4.70
C HIS A 130 20.07 5.32 4.82
N LEU A 131 19.35 5.13 5.94
CA LEU A 131 18.40 4.03 6.12
C LEU A 131 17.03 4.36 5.51
N LEU A 132 16.68 5.65 5.42
CA LEU A 132 15.39 6.08 4.92
C LEU A 132 15.25 5.83 3.41
N THR A 133 14.05 5.44 3.01
CA THR A 133 13.57 5.41 1.62
C THR A 133 12.93 6.75 1.24
N GLY A 134 12.44 7.53 2.21
CA GLY A 134 11.88 8.84 1.90
C GLY A 134 11.02 9.46 3.00
N PHE A 135 10.20 10.42 2.59
CA PHE A 135 9.32 11.18 3.47
C PHE A 135 7.86 11.11 3.03
N VAL A 136 6.97 11.09 4.02
CA VAL A 136 5.53 11.26 3.81
C VAL A 136 5.18 12.70 4.16
N LEU A 137 4.46 13.37 3.25
CA LEU A 137 4.19 14.80 3.33
C LEU A 137 2.70 15.01 3.60
N PRO A 138 2.29 15.16 4.87
CA PRO A 138 0.89 15.43 5.22
C PRO A 138 0.46 16.80 4.69
N LYS A 139 -0.86 16.96 4.55
CA LYS A 139 -1.50 18.24 4.21
C LYS A 139 -0.79 18.94 3.04
N PHE A 140 -0.43 18.17 2.01
CA PHE A 140 0.44 18.65 0.93
C PHE A 140 -0.22 19.80 0.17
N SER A 141 0.51 20.89 -0.01
CA SER A 141 0.12 22.05 -0.82
C SER A 141 1.23 22.41 -1.81
N PRO A 142 0.93 23.11 -2.92
CA PRO A 142 1.93 23.48 -3.92
C PRO A 142 3.09 24.30 -3.34
N ALA A 143 2.79 25.26 -2.45
CA ALA A 143 3.77 26.21 -1.92
C ALA A 143 4.78 25.53 -0.99
N GLU A 144 4.30 24.73 -0.03
CA GLU A 144 5.17 24.06 0.93
C GLU A 144 5.80 22.79 0.34
N GLY A 145 5.02 22.05 -0.46
CA GLY A 145 5.47 20.85 -1.15
C GLY A 145 6.67 21.10 -2.06
N CYS A 146 6.67 22.22 -2.80
CA CYS A 146 7.80 22.59 -3.66
C CYS A 146 9.11 22.78 -2.86
N LYS A 147 9.05 23.43 -1.69
CA LYS A 147 10.24 23.63 -0.83
C LYS A 147 10.80 22.30 -0.34
N ILE A 148 9.91 21.41 0.13
CA ILE A 148 10.30 20.10 0.65
C ILE A 148 10.88 19.23 -0.47
N LEU A 149 10.24 19.17 -1.63
CA LEU A 149 10.72 18.39 -2.77
C LEU A 149 12.07 18.88 -3.31
N THR A 150 12.27 20.20 -3.35
CA THR A 150 13.57 20.81 -3.69
C THR A 150 14.68 20.34 -2.73
N GLU A 151 14.39 20.30 -1.43
CA GLU A 151 15.39 19.83 -0.44
C GLU A 151 15.63 18.32 -0.56
N ILE A 152 14.60 17.50 -0.83
CA ILE A 152 14.78 16.06 -1.09
C ILE A 152 15.65 15.83 -2.34
N GLU A 153 15.41 16.56 -3.42
CA GLU A 153 16.25 16.52 -4.63
C GLU A 153 17.71 16.87 -4.31
N ARG A 154 17.91 17.94 -3.53
CA ARG A 154 19.24 18.36 -3.07
C ARG A 154 19.90 17.27 -2.23
N LEU A 155 19.18 16.63 -1.32
CA LEU A 155 19.71 15.50 -0.53
C LEU A 155 20.12 14.36 -1.46
N ASN A 156 19.32 14.01 -2.46
CA ASN A 156 19.70 12.97 -3.43
C ASN A 156 20.97 13.33 -4.21
N SER A 157 21.23 14.62 -4.49
CA SER A 157 22.50 15.06 -5.08
C SER A 157 23.73 14.81 -4.19
N TYR A 158 23.52 14.62 -2.88
CA TYR A 158 24.56 14.22 -1.91
C TYR A 158 24.71 12.69 -1.78
N GLY A 159 24.04 11.91 -2.62
CA GLY A 159 24.15 10.44 -2.63
C GLY A 159 23.09 9.71 -1.80
N TYR A 160 22.09 10.42 -1.28
CA TYR A 160 20.90 9.77 -0.71
C TYR A 160 19.98 9.21 -1.81
N CYS A 161 19.09 8.31 -1.43
CA CYS A 161 18.07 7.73 -2.30
C CYS A 161 16.71 7.87 -1.62
N LEU A 162 16.20 9.10 -1.64
CA LEU A 162 15.01 9.53 -0.93
C LEU A 162 13.88 9.85 -1.91
N TYR A 163 12.69 9.41 -1.56
CA TYR A 163 11.46 9.67 -2.29
C TYR A 163 10.47 10.46 -1.44
N ALA A 164 9.39 10.93 -2.06
CA ALA A 164 8.29 11.61 -1.41
C ALA A 164 6.95 10.89 -1.65
N MET A 165 6.09 10.94 -0.65
CA MET A 165 4.71 10.47 -0.72
C MET A 165 3.76 11.56 -0.19
N PRO A 166 3.23 12.44 -1.07
CA PRO A 166 2.27 13.47 -0.67
C PRO A 166 0.94 12.88 -0.22
N ILE A 167 0.35 13.44 0.84
CA ILE A 167 -1.00 13.12 1.28
C ILE A 167 -1.94 14.28 0.95
N LEU A 168 -3.00 13.96 0.21
CA LEU A 168 -4.10 14.83 -0.15
C LEU A 168 -5.17 14.76 0.94
N GLU A 169 -5.20 15.76 1.82
CA GLU A 169 -6.03 15.73 3.03
C GLU A 169 -6.44 17.11 3.57
N THR A 170 -6.28 18.17 2.77
CA THR A 170 -6.54 19.57 3.18
C THR A 170 -7.98 20.02 2.92
N LYS A 171 -8.36 21.15 3.54
CA LYS A 171 -9.66 21.81 3.33
C LYS A 171 -9.86 22.22 1.87
N GLU A 172 -8.80 22.75 1.25
CA GLU A 172 -8.78 23.26 -0.10
C GLU A 172 -9.09 22.15 -1.13
N ILE A 173 -8.74 20.90 -0.80
CA ILE A 173 -9.02 19.74 -1.64
C ILE A 173 -10.47 19.24 -1.45
N ILE A 174 -10.99 19.20 -0.22
CA ILE A 174 -12.33 18.63 0.01
C ILE A 174 -13.47 19.60 -0.37
N GLN A 175 -13.24 20.92 -0.31
CA GLN A 175 -14.24 21.94 -0.63
C GLN A 175 -14.33 22.19 -2.14
N LYS A 176 -15.55 22.17 -2.71
CA LYS A 176 -15.76 22.24 -4.18
C LYS A 176 -15.30 23.57 -4.78
N GLU A 177 -15.38 24.63 -4.00
CA GLU A 177 -15.02 25.99 -4.38
C GLU A 177 -13.54 26.11 -4.77
N THR A 178 -12.67 25.29 -4.18
CA THR A 178 -11.21 25.36 -4.34
C THR A 178 -10.59 24.08 -4.89
N ARG A 179 -11.30 22.95 -4.82
CA ARG A 179 -10.78 21.60 -5.11
C ARG A 179 -10.02 21.51 -6.43
N LEU A 180 -10.64 21.98 -7.52
CA LEU A 180 -10.07 21.78 -8.84
C LEU A 180 -8.76 22.55 -9.00
N ASP A 181 -8.73 23.82 -8.58
CA ASP A 181 -7.55 24.65 -8.66
C ASP A 181 -6.42 24.10 -7.78
N GLU A 182 -6.75 23.63 -6.57
CA GLU A 182 -5.77 23.04 -5.67
C GLU A 182 -5.19 21.72 -6.23
N LEU A 183 -6.04 20.80 -6.71
CA LEU A 183 -5.57 19.53 -7.27
C LEU A 183 -4.72 19.74 -8.54
N ILE A 184 -5.08 20.71 -9.39
CA ILE A 184 -4.27 21.09 -10.56
C ILE A 184 -2.92 21.68 -10.13
N GLY A 185 -2.94 22.56 -9.13
CA GLY A 185 -1.72 23.14 -8.55
C GLY A 185 -0.79 22.08 -8.01
N ILE A 186 -1.33 21.10 -7.26
CA ILE A 186 -0.57 19.96 -6.72
C ILE A 186 -0.01 19.11 -7.86
N LYS A 187 -0.85 18.73 -8.85
CA LYS A 187 -0.40 17.94 -10.00
C LYS A 187 0.76 18.59 -10.73
N LYS A 188 0.70 19.91 -10.97
CA LYS A 188 1.79 20.66 -11.59
C LYS A 188 3.10 20.55 -10.82
N VAL A 189 3.06 20.63 -9.49
CA VAL A 189 4.26 20.46 -8.67
C VAL A 189 4.74 19.01 -8.72
N LEU A 190 3.86 18.03 -8.58
CA LEU A 190 4.27 16.63 -8.64
C LEU A 190 4.89 16.25 -9.99
N ASP A 191 4.41 16.84 -11.09
CA ASP A 191 4.91 16.60 -12.44
C ASP A 191 6.34 17.12 -12.62
N GLN A 192 6.67 18.24 -11.96
CA GLN A 192 8.03 18.79 -11.95
C GLN A 192 9.02 17.87 -11.22
N TYR A 193 8.55 17.11 -10.23
CA TYR A 193 9.36 16.23 -9.39
C TYR A 193 8.97 14.76 -9.54
N SER A 194 8.49 14.34 -10.72
CA SER A 194 7.87 13.02 -10.92
C SER A 194 8.77 11.85 -10.52
N ASP A 195 10.08 12.02 -10.67
CA ASP A 195 11.09 11.01 -10.32
C ASP A 195 11.26 10.82 -8.80
N LEU A 196 10.83 11.79 -8.00
CA LEU A 196 10.85 11.70 -6.54
C LEU A 196 9.55 11.13 -5.97
N ILE A 197 8.44 11.16 -6.73
CA ILE A 197 7.15 10.75 -6.21
C ILE A 197 6.96 9.24 -6.38
N LEU A 198 6.90 8.52 -5.26
CA LEU A 198 6.57 7.09 -5.27
C LEU A 198 5.06 6.84 -5.28
N ASN A 199 4.30 7.63 -4.54
CA ASN A 199 2.89 7.34 -4.29
C ASN A 199 2.14 8.59 -3.84
N VAL A 200 0.92 8.79 -4.33
CA VAL A 200 0.00 9.81 -3.84
C VAL A 200 -1.00 9.16 -2.88
N ARG A 201 -1.24 9.79 -1.74
CA ARG A 201 -2.08 9.25 -0.67
C ARG A 201 -3.30 10.13 -0.42
N ILE A 202 -4.34 9.52 0.13
CA ILE A 202 -5.61 10.19 0.43
C ILE A 202 -5.86 10.09 1.95
N GLY A 203 -5.91 11.24 2.63
CA GLY A 203 -6.21 11.34 4.05
C GLY A 203 -7.71 11.46 4.30
N ALA A 204 -8.43 10.34 4.20
CA ALA A 204 -9.89 10.35 4.36
C ALA A 204 -10.36 10.71 5.78
N THR A 205 -9.54 10.46 6.80
CA THR A 205 -9.87 10.81 8.19
C THR A 205 -9.87 12.33 8.39
N ASP A 206 -8.86 13.06 7.92
CA ASP A 206 -8.83 14.53 7.96
C ASP A 206 -10.00 15.14 7.19
N PHE A 207 -10.28 14.64 5.97
CA PHE A 207 -11.45 15.08 5.21
C PHE A 207 -12.76 14.86 5.98
N SER A 208 -12.92 13.69 6.61
CA SER A 208 -14.12 13.39 7.40
C SER A 208 -14.22 14.31 8.62
N GLY A 209 -13.09 14.60 9.28
CA GLY A 209 -12.98 15.49 10.42
C GLY A 209 -13.48 16.91 10.12
N LEU A 210 -13.18 17.45 8.92
CA LEU A 210 -13.65 18.78 8.50
C LEU A 210 -15.18 18.91 8.40
N TYR A 211 -15.90 17.79 8.27
CA TYR A 211 -17.36 17.73 8.23
C TYR A 211 -17.98 17.13 9.50
N GLY A 212 -17.18 16.84 10.52
CA GLY A 212 -17.65 16.17 11.74
C GLY A 212 -18.15 14.73 11.50
N ILE A 213 -17.67 14.08 10.44
CA ILE A 213 -18.06 12.72 10.08
C ILE A 213 -17.12 11.73 10.76
N ARG A 214 -17.69 10.76 11.48
CA ARG A 214 -16.99 9.57 11.95
C ARG A 214 -17.71 8.35 11.40
N ARG A 215 -17.03 7.56 10.58
CA ARG A 215 -17.61 6.31 10.04
C ARG A 215 -17.70 5.23 11.13
N ASN A 216 -18.40 4.15 10.83
CA ASN A 216 -18.44 2.90 11.60
C ASN A 216 -17.78 1.77 10.79
N SER A 217 -17.61 0.57 11.37
CA SER A 217 -16.95 -0.56 10.71
C SER A 217 -17.71 -1.14 9.51
N ASP A 218 -18.98 -0.78 9.33
CA ASP A 218 -19.84 -1.29 8.26
C ASP A 218 -19.89 -0.31 7.05
N THR A 219 -19.27 0.87 7.19
CA THR A 219 -19.29 1.97 6.22
C THR A 219 -17.90 2.20 5.63
N THR A 220 -17.76 1.99 4.32
CA THR A 220 -16.50 2.29 3.61
C THR A 220 -16.36 3.79 3.34
N VAL A 221 -15.15 4.27 3.07
CA VAL A 221 -14.95 5.67 2.62
C VAL A 221 -15.78 6.03 1.39
N TYR A 222 -16.07 5.04 0.53
CA TYR A 222 -16.85 5.21 -0.70
C TYR A 222 -18.36 5.35 -0.45
N ASP A 223 -18.84 4.97 0.73
CA ASP A 223 -20.24 5.17 1.12
C ASP A 223 -20.48 6.63 1.59
N ILE A 224 -19.42 7.37 1.96
CA ILE A 224 -19.51 8.77 2.41
C ILE A 224 -19.48 9.68 1.17
N ALA A 225 -20.62 10.28 0.82
CA ALA A 225 -20.80 10.99 -0.45
C ALA A 225 -19.74 12.08 -0.71
N VAL A 226 -19.43 12.91 0.29
CA VAL A 226 -18.47 14.03 0.15
C VAL A 226 -17.04 13.52 -0.09
N ILE A 227 -16.69 12.40 0.55
CA ILE A 227 -15.37 11.76 0.42
C ILE A 227 -15.26 11.03 -0.91
N ARG A 228 -16.28 10.25 -1.28
CA ARG A 228 -16.37 9.56 -2.57
C ARG A 228 -16.21 10.51 -3.76
N ASP A 229 -16.93 11.64 -3.72
CA ASP A 229 -16.86 12.68 -4.75
C ASP A 229 -15.44 13.26 -4.88
N CYS A 230 -14.78 13.54 -3.75
CA CYS A 230 -13.38 13.98 -3.73
C CYS A 230 -12.40 12.92 -4.26
N ILE A 231 -12.55 11.66 -3.84
CA ILE A 231 -11.73 10.54 -4.32
C ILE A 231 -11.86 10.41 -5.85
N SER A 232 -13.06 10.57 -6.40
CA SER A 232 -13.27 10.54 -7.85
C SER A 232 -12.45 11.62 -8.56
N ASP A 233 -12.43 12.86 -8.06
CA ASP A 233 -11.67 13.96 -8.67
C ASP A 233 -10.15 13.73 -8.54
N ILE A 234 -9.69 13.21 -7.39
CA ILE A 234 -8.30 12.81 -7.19
C ILE A 234 -7.89 11.74 -8.20
N ILE A 235 -8.68 10.67 -8.35
CA ILE A 235 -8.40 9.61 -9.34
C ILE A 235 -8.37 10.20 -10.75
N ASN A 236 -9.34 11.05 -11.09
CA ASN A 236 -9.43 11.65 -12.40
C ASN A 236 -8.17 12.44 -12.77
N ILE A 237 -7.56 13.14 -11.81
CA ILE A 237 -6.38 14.00 -12.05
C ILE A 237 -5.08 13.21 -12.01
N PHE A 238 -4.91 12.30 -11.04
CA PHE A 238 -3.61 11.68 -10.76
C PHE A 238 -3.42 10.30 -11.42
N LEU A 239 -4.49 9.66 -11.91
CA LEU A 239 -4.41 8.30 -12.50
C LEU A 239 -4.49 8.28 -14.04
N ARG A 240 -4.37 9.44 -14.71
CA ARG A 240 -4.45 9.54 -16.17
C ARG A 240 -3.28 8.82 -16.84
N ALA A 241 -3.56 8.10 -17.94
CA ALA A 241 -2.61 7.19 -18.57
C ALA A 241 -1.38 7.86 -19.20
N ASP A 242 -1.45 9.16 -19.48
CA ASP A 242 -0.37 9.97 -20.04
C ASP A 242 0.72 10.30 -19.01
N GLN A 243 0.33 10.58 -17.76
CA GLN A 243 1.26 10.80 -16.64
C GLN A 243 0.67 10.26 -15.33
N PRO A 244 0.70 8.93 -15.13
CA PRO A 244 0.04 8.32 -14.00
C PRO A 244 0.90 8.29 -12.74
N TYR A 245 0.26 8.53 -11.61
CA TYR A 245 0.78 8.22 -10.28
C TYR A 245 0.15 6.93 -9.75
N VAL A 246 0.88 6.23 -8.88
CA VAL A 246 0.28 5.19 -8.05
C VAL A 246 -0.41 5.87 -6.87
N ILE A 247 -1.69 5.56 -6.66
CA ILE A 247 -2.50 6.10 -5.56
C ILE A 247 -2.79 4.97 -4.58
N SER A 248 -2.51 5.16 -3.29
CA SER A 248 -2.85 4.15 -2.25
C SER A 248 -4.25 4.36 -1.68
N GLY A 249 -4.92 3.26 -1.32
CA GLY A 249 -6.17 3.30 -0.55
C GLY A 249 -6.05 4.11 0.75
N PRO A 250 -7.07 4.87 1.16
CA PRO A 250 -7.11 5.54 2.46
C PRO A 250 -6.94 4.57 3.63
N VAL A 251 -6.60 5.08 4.81
CA VAL A 251 -6.50 4.24 6.02
C VAL A 251 -7.85 3.58 6.34
N TRP A 252 -7.86 2.35 6.87
CA TRP A 252 -9.00 1.74 7.55
C TRP A 252 -8.83 1.86 9.07
N GLU A 253 -9.83 2.41 9.76
CA GLU A 253 -9.71 2.84 11.17
C GLU A 253 -9.95 1.73 12.20
N TYR A 254 -10.44 0.57 11.77
CA TYR A 254 -10.80 -0.52 12.68
C TYR A 254 -9.81 -1.65 12.59
N PHE A 255 -9.49 -2.23 13.75
CA PHE A 255 -8.72 -3.46 13.86
C PHE A 255 -9.30 -4.28 15.01
N SER A 256 -9.23 -5.60 14.90
CA SER A 256 -9.69 -6.47 15.97
C SER A 256 -8.72 -6.44 17.14
N SER A 257 -9.24 -6.28 18.36
CA SER A 257 -8.48 -6.50 19.59
C SER A 257 -8.73 -7.87 20.23
N LYS A 258 -9.70 -8.66 19.70
CA LYS A 258 -10.06 -10.06 20.03
C LYS A 258 -11.33 -10.48 19.28
N GLU A 259 -11.38 -11.73 18.82
CA GLU A 259 -12.50 -12.37 18.10
C GLU A 259 -13.87 -12.08 18.73
N ARG A 260 -14.73 -11.36 18.01
CA ARG A 260 -16.18 -11.40 18.22
C ARG A 260 -16.88 -11.58 16.89
N LEU A 261 -17.19 -12.85 16.62
CA LEU A 261 -17.89 -13.33 15.44
C LEU A 261 -19.34 -12.85 15.42
N LEU A 262 -19.69 -11.91 14.53
CA LEU A 262 -21.10 -11.67 14.16
C LEU A 262 -21.25 -11.33 12.68
N LYS A 263 -22.09 -12.16 12.05
CA LYS A 263 -22.54 -12.24 10.64
C LYS A 263 -22.21 -11.02 9.75
N PRO A 264 -21.34 -11.19 8.73
CA PRO A 264 -21.02 -10.16 7.74
C PRO A 264 -21.93 -10.21 6.49
N GLN A 265 -22.22 -9.06 5.86
CA GLN A 265 -23.10 -8.90 4.67
C GLN A 265 -22.32 -8.56 3.37
N ILE A 266 -21.71 -9.56 2.71
CA ILE A 266 -21.13 -9.46 1.35
C ILE A 266 -21.87 -10.41 0.40
N ARG A 267 -21.92 -10.06 -0.89
CA ARG A 267 -22.60 -10.78 -1.97
C ARG A 267 -22.21 -12.28 -2.02
N GLN A 268 -23.25 -13.11 -2.15
CA GLN A 268 -23.22 -14.56 -1.96
C GLN A 268 -22.50 -15.35 -3.07
N THR A 269 -22.25 -14.76 -4.25
CA THR A 269 -21.99 -15.52 -5.47
C THR A 269 -20.66 -16.31 -5.49
N PRO A 270 -19.48 -15.75 -5.15
CA PRO A 270 -18.22 -16.52 -5.26
C PRO A 270 -18.08 -17.61 -4.18
N PHE A 271 -18.63 -17.38 -2.98
CA PHE A 271 -18.55 -18.31 -1.85
C PHE A 271 -19.56 -19.45 -1.96
N ARG A 272 -20.73 -19.18 -2.54
CA ARG A 272 -21.82 -20.16 -2.70
C ARG A 272 -21.56 -21.12 -3.87
N GLU A 273 -20.88 -20.66 -4.91
CA GLU A 273 -20.51 -21.48 -6.07
C GLU A 273 -19.44 -22.53 -5.74
N ARG A 274 -18.55 -22.29 -4.77
CA ARG A 274 -17.41 -23.19 -4.48
C ARG A 274 -17.57 -24.08 -3.24
N LEU A 275 -18.34 -23.68 -2.22
CA LEU A 275 -18.35 -24.34 -0.90
C LEU A 275 -19.74 -24.67 -0.32
N GLY A 276 -20.82 -24.50 -1.09
CA GLY A 276 -22.17 -24.88 -0.65
C GLY A 276 -22.62 -24.23 0.67
N GLN A 277 -23.31 -24.99 1.54
CA GLN A 277 -23.76 -24.50 2.86
C GLN A 277 -22.61 -24.41 3.90
N ASP A 278 -21.54 -25.17 3.73
CA ASP A 278 -20.38 -25.13 4.65
C ASP A 278 -19.53 -23.86 4.47
N GLY A 279 -19.49 -23.29 3.26
CA GLY A 279 -18.86 -21.98 2.99
C GLY A 279 -19.51 -20.81 3.73
N LEU A 280 -20.80 -20.91 4.07
CA LEU A 280 -21.53 -19.87 4.83
C LEU A 280 -21.22 -19.92 6.34
N LYS A 281 -20.95 -21.10 6.90
CA LYS A 281 -20.41 -21.24 8.27
C LYS A 281 -18.95 -20.79 8.33
N MET A 282 -18.13 -21.19 7.36
CA MET A 282 -16.71 -20.78 7.24
C MET A 282 -16.53 -19.25 7.15
N ARG A 283 -17.43 -18.55 6.43
CA ARG A 283 -17.50 -17.08 6.39
C ARG A 283 -17.70 -16.46 7.78
N THR A 284 -18.49 -17.12 8.63
CA THR A 284 -18.88 -16.60 9.94
C THR A 284 -17.74 -16.76 10.95
N ASP A 285 -16.84 -17.74 10.76
CA ASP A 285 -15.76 -18.06 11.69
C ASP A 285 -14.38 -17.46 11.30
N LEU A 286 -14.12 -17.19 10.01
CA LEU A 286 -12.79 -16.75 9.52
C LEU A 286 -12.59 -15.23 9.38
N ILE A 287 -13.66 -14.44 9.31
CA ILE A 287 -13.55 -13.00 8.99
C ILE A 287 -14.29 -12.21 10.06
N ASP A 288 -13.51 -11.65 11.00
CA ASP A 288 -14.00 -10.63 11.93
C ASP A 288 -14.72 -9.52 11.15
N ARG A 289 -15.78 -8.92 11.71
CA ARG A 289 -16.55 -7.84 11.06
C ARG A 289 -15.63 -6.70 10.60
N HIS A 290 -14.62 -6.37 11.39
CA HIS A 290 -13.63 -5.35 11.03
C HIS A 290 -12.78 -5.74 9.82
N MET A 291 -12.49 -7.02 9.66
CA MET A 291 -11.78 -7.58 8.51
C MET A 291 -12.65 -7.59 7.26
N ASP A 292 -13.95 -7.86 7.39
CA ASP A 292 -14.91 -7.83 6.28
C ASP A 292 -15.02 -6.42 5.68
N GLY A 293 -15.14 -5.39 6.55
CA GLY A 293 -15.15 -3.99 6.14
C GLY A 293 -13.85 -3.57 5.43
N LEU A 294 -12.69 -3.99 5.97
CA LEU A 294 -11.38 -3.77 5.35
C LEU A 294 -11.30 -4.40 3.94
N ILE A 295 -11.68 -5.68 3.81
CA ILE A 295 -11.65 -6.41 2.52
C ILE A 295 -12.57 -5.72 1.51
N ARG A 296 -13.78 -5.31 1.92
CA ARG A 296 -14.72 -4.58 1.06
C ARG A 296 -14.14 -3.26 0.57
N GLU A 297 -13.49 -2.49 1.46
CA GLU A 297 -12.88 -1.23 1.07
C GLU A 297 -11.67 -1.43 0.15
N ILE A 298 -10.81 -2.42 0.41
CA ILE A 298 -9.67 -2.74 -0.49
C ILE A 298 -10.18 -3.16 -1.88
N ALA A 299 -11.26 -3.95 -1.96
CA ALA A 299 -11.85 -4.32 -3.24
C ALA A 299 -12.36 -3.09 -4.01
N MET A 300 -12.93 -2.09 -3.32
CA MET A 300 -13.31 -0.81 -3.92
C MET A 300 -12.10 0.04 -4.31
N ASP A 301 -11.04 0.06 -3.50
CA ASP A 301 -9.77 0.71 -3.84
C ASP A 301 -9.25 0.18 -5.19
N ILE A 302 -9.14 -1.15 -5.32
CA ILE A 302 -8.67 -1.81 -6.55
C ILE A 302 -9.59 -1.53 -7.74
N SER A 303 -10.91 -1.59 -7.53
CA SER A 303 -11.91 -1.32 -8.59
C SER A 303 -11.83 0.12 -9.11
N ASN A 304 -11.37 1.05 -8.28
CA ASN A 304 -11.14 2.45 -8.63
C ASN A 304 -9.70 2.73 -9.09
N GLY A 305 -8.88 1.68 -9.25
CA GLY A 305 -7.52 1.78 -9.77
C GLY A 305 -6.45 2.15 -8.73
N LEU A 306 -6.79 2.19 -7.44
CA LEU A 306 -5.81 2.38 -6.37
C LEU A 306 -5.01 1.08 -6.16
N THR A 307 -3.84 1.17 -5.53
CA THR A 307 -2.97 0.02 -5.29
C THR A 307 -2.24 0.17 -3.96
N GLY A 308 -2.24 -0.90 -3.16
CA GLY A 308 -1.79 -0.85 -1.77
C GLY A 308 -2.73 -0.03 -0.88
N LYS A 309 -2.37 0.08 0.40
CA LYS A 309 -3.15 0.80 1.41
C LYS A 309 -2.27 1.20 2.58
N THR A 310 -2.52 2.38 3.12
CA THR A 310 -1.94 2.74 4.42
C THR A 310 -2.66 1.98 5.53
N ILE A 311 -1.91 1.34 6.44
CA ILE A 311 -2.48 0.54 7.53
C ILE A 311 -2.00 1.04 8.90
N ILE A 312 -2.83 0.85 9.92
CA ILE A 312 -2.53 1.24 11.31
C ILE A 312 -2.28 0.04 12.22
N HIS A 313 -2.48 -1.19 11.72
CA HIS A 313 -2.35 -2.41 12.51
C HIS A 313 -1.75 -3.55 11.68
N PRO A 314 -0.82 -4.37 12.23
CA PRO A 314 -0.17 -5.46 11.49
C PRO A 314 -1.13 -6.51 10.90
N THR A 315 -2.30 -6.72 11.49
CA THR A 315 -3.31 -7.66 10.94
C THR A 315 -3.83 -7.27 9.56
N HIS A 316 -3.63 -6.03 9.13
CA HIS A 316 -4.04 -5.56 7.80
C HIS A 316 -3.04 -5.91 6.70
N ILE A 317 -1.80 -6.32 7.05
CA ILE A 317 -0.73 -6.64 6.10
C ILE A 317 -1.21 -7.72 5.11
N LYS A 318 -1.61 -8.87 5.64
CA LYS A 318 -2.00 -10.04 4.85
C LYS A 318 -3.21 -9.76 3.92
N PRO A 319 -4.32 -9.14 4.38
CA PRO A 319 -5.42 -8.75 3.49
C PRO A 319 -5.02 -7.80 2.38
N VAL A 320 -4.29 -6.73 2.69
CA VAL A 320 -3.88 -5.74 1.68
C VAL A 320 -2.99 -6.38 0.63
N GLN A 321 -2.02 -7.21 1.04
CA GLN A 321 -1.15 -7.91 0.10
C GLN A 321 -1.90 -8.95 -0.72
N ALA A 322 -2.71 -9.80 -0.07
CA ALA A 322 -3.45 -10.87 -0.73
C ALA A 322 -4.40 -10.35 -1.81
N LEU A 323 -5.19 -9.29 -1.52
CA LEU A 323 -6.11 -8.74 -2.51
C LEU A 323 -5.40 -8.03 -3.68
N ASN A 324 -4.15 -7.60 -3.52
CA ASN A 324 -3.40 -6.96 -4.60
C ASN A 324 -2.63 -7.96 -5.48
N THR A 325 -2.62 -9.26 -5.16
CA THR A 325 -2.05 -10.30 -6.03
C THR A 325 -2.73 -10.35 -7.39
N VAL A 326 -1.98 -10.78 -8.41
CA VAL A 326 -2.49 -10.88 -9.78
C VAL A 326 -3.00 -12.30 -10.02
N THR A 327 -4.19 -12.45 -10.61
CA THR A 327 -4.69 -13.78 -10.99
C THR A 327 -3.99 -14.28 -12.26
N LEU A 328 -3.95 -15.59 -12.48
CA LEU A 328 -3.37 -16.15 -13.71
C LEU A 328 -4.06 -15.60 -14.96
N GLU A 329 -5.39 -15.51 -14.92
CA GLU A 329 -6.20 -14.95 -16.00
C GLU A 329 -5.79 -13.49 -16.33
N GLU A 330 -5.75 -12.60 -15.32
CA GLU A 330 -5.34 -11.21 -15.52
C GLU A 330 -3.92 -11.11 -16.09
N TYR A 331 -3.01 -11.95 -15.61
CA TYR A 331 -1.63 -11.97 -16.07
C TYR A 331 -1.52 -12.38 -17.55
N LEU A 332 -2.19 -13.46 -17.95
CA LEU A 332 -2.17 -13.94 -19.33
C LEU A 332 -2.79 -12.92 -20.28
N ASP A 333 -3.92 -12.31 -19.90
CA ASP A 333 -4.52 -11.22 -20.68
C ASP A 333 -3.55 -10.05 -20.82
N ALA A 334 -2.90 -9.64 -19.74
CA ALA A 334 -1.95 -8.53 -19.75
C ALA A 334 -0.72 -8.83 -20.61
N GLN A 335 -0.16 -10.04 -20.54
CA GLN A 335 0.94 -10.47 -21.41
C GLN A 335 0.53 -10.43 -22.89
N SER A 336 -0.66 -10.95 -23.19
CA SER A 336 -1.19 -11.03 -24.54
C SER A 336 -1.44 -9.64 -25.13
N ILE A 337 -2.09 -8.75 -24.38
CA ILE A 337 -2.33 -7.36 -24.77
C ILE A 337 -1.01 -6.61 -25.00
N ALA A 338 -0.06 -6.72 -24.06
CA ALA A 338 1.22 -6.04 -24.16
C ALA A 338 2.06 -6.55 -25.34
N GLY A 339 2.05 -7.87 -25.59
CA GLY A 339 2.76 -8.49 -26.72
C GLY A 339 2.22 -8.08 -28.09
N GLN A 340 0.92 -7.75 -28.18
CA GLN A 340 0.27 -7.33 -29.43
C GLN A 340 0.18 -5.82 -29.62
N ALA A 341 0.82 -5.03 -28.74
CA ALA A 341 0.78 -3.56 -28.77
C ALA A 341 1.38 -2.92 -30.06
N GLY A 342 2.01 -3.72 -30.93
CA GLY A 342 2.57 -3.29 -32.22
C GLY A 342 1.55 -2.87 -33.28
N GLY A 343 0.26 -2.82 -32.97
CA GLY A 343 -0.78 -2.19 -33.79
C GLY A 343 -1.33 -3.03 -34.95
N LYS A 344 -0.89 -4.28 -35.09
CA LYS A 344 -1.37 -5.22 -36.13
C LYS A 344 -2.73 -5.85 -35.81
N ILE A 345 -3.09 -5.91 -34.52
CA ILE A 345 -4.31 -6.52 -34.02
C ILE A 345 -5.04 -5.49 -33.17
N GLY A 346 -6.34 -5.32 -33.41
CA GLY A 346 -7.18 -4.39 -32.64
C GLY A 346 -7.85 -5.06 -31.43
N VAL A 347 -8.31 -6.29 -31.60
CA VAL A 347 -9.02 -7.07 -30.58
C VAL A 347 -8.61 -8.53 -30.63
N MET A 348 -8.72 -9.22 -29.50
CA MET A 348 -8.57 -10.66 -29.41
C MET A 348 -9.47 -11.25 -28.31
N LYS A 349 -9.72 -12.55 -28.39
CA LYS A 349 -10.41 -13.28 -27.31
C LYS A 349 -9.40 -13.53 -26.18
N SER A 350 -9.83 -13.46 -24.92
CA SER A 350 -9.01 -13.88 -23.77
C SER A 350 -8.66 -15.37 -23.85
N ASP A 351 -7.57 -15.78 -23.19
CA ASP A 351 -7.15 -17.19 -23.16
C ASP A 351 -8.20 -18.08 -22.48
N TYR A 352 -8.88 -17.55 -21.46
CA TYR A 352 -10.02 -18.20 -20.78
C TYR A 352 -11.32 -18.13 -21.59
N GLN A 353 -11.30 -17.49 -22.76
CA GLN A 353 -12.42 -17.43 -23.70
C GLN A 353 -13.71 -16.78 -23.16
N ASN A 354 -13.61 -16.04 -22.08
CA ASN A 354 -14.72 -15.44 -21.33
C ASN A 354 -14.87 -13.93 -21.55
N LYS A 355 -13.91 -13.26 -22.21
CA LYS A 355 -13.95 -11.82 -22.48
C LYS A 355 -13.16 -11.43 -23.73
N MET A 356 -13.39 -10.20 -24.18
CA MET A 356 -12.68 -9.57 -25.30
C MET A 356 -11.59 -8.66 -24.77
N ASN A 357 -10.38 -8.83 -25.29
CA ASN A 357 -9.23 -7.97 -25.03
C ASN A 357 -9.08 -6.97 -26.18
N GLU A 358 -9.35 -5.70 -25.92
CA GLU A 358 -9.07 -4.60 -26.85
C GLU A 358 -7.64 -4.09 -26.62
N ILE A 359 -6.77 -4.24 -27.62
CA ILE A 359 -5.33 -4.06 -27.45
C ILE A 359 -4.98 -2.63 -27.03
N LYS A 360 -5.45 -1.61 -27.76
CA LYS A 360 -5.12 -0.21 -27.46
C LYS A 360 -5.76 0.28 -26.15
N PRO A 361 -7.07 0.10 -25.91
CA PRO A 361 -7.71 0.58 -24.68
C PRO A 361 -7.19 -0.11 -23.41
N HIS A 362 -6.88 -1.42 -23.48
CA HIS A 362 -6.41 -2.17 -22.32
C HIS A 362 -4.90 -2.13 -22.12
N LEU A 363 -4.12 -1.50 -23.02
CA LEU A 363 -2.65 -1.51 -22.93
C LEU A 363 -2.11 -0.93 -21.62
N TYR A 364 -2.69 0.18 -21.17
CA TYR A 364 -2.25 0.80 -19.92
C TYR A 364 -2.58 -0.08 -18.70
N TRP A 365 -3.77 -0.69 -18.68
CA TRP A 365 -4.14 -1.70 -17.69
C TRP A 365 -3.17 -2.89 -17.70
N ALA A 366 -2.85 -3.42 -18.88
CA ALA A 366 -1.95 -4.56 -19.04
C ALA A 366 -0.55 -4.25 -18.49
N LYS A 367 0.02 -3.08 -18.80
CA LYS A 367 1.31 -2.63 -18.24
C LYS A 367 1.28 -2.59 -16.71
N LYS A 368 0.19 -2.06 -16.12
CA LYS A 368 0.00 -2.04 -14.66
C LYS A 368 -0.06 -3.44 -14.07
N ILE A 369 -0.81 -4.36 -14.68
CA ILE A 369 -0.91 -5.75 -14.21
C ILE A 369 0.44 -6.45 -14.29
N LEU A 370 1.22 -6.26 -15.36
CA LEU A 370 2.56 -6.82 -15.48
C LEU A 370 3.49 -6.29 -14.38
N LEU A 371 3.49 -4.99 -14.09
CA LEU A 371 4.26 -4.42 -12.98
C LEU A 371 3.82 -4.99 -11.62
N LYS A 372 2.51 -5.09 -11.37
CA LYS A 372 1.99 -5.75 -10.16
C LYS A 372 2.42 -7.21 -10.07
N SER A 373 2.51 -7.92 -11.19
CA SER A 373 2.93 -9.32 -11.24
C SER A 373 4.39 -9.51 -10.79
N GLU A 374 5.26 -8.52 -11.04
CA GLU A 374 6.64 -8.53 -10.56
C GLU A 374 6.72 -8.35 -9.04
N VAL A 375 5.79 -7.59 -8.46
CA VAL A 375 5.80 -7.23 -7.04
C VAL A 375 5.05 -8.25 -6.18
N TYR A 376 3.80 -8.53 -6.54
CA TYR A 376 2.88 -9.37 -5.77
C TYR A 376 2.86 -10.82 -6.21
N GLY A 377 3.48 -11.15 -7.36
CA GLY A 377 3.38 -12.46 -7.98
C GLY A 377 2.04 -12.69 -8.70
N VAL A 378 1.94 -13.86 -9.32
CA VAL A 378 0.77 -14.36 -10.04
C VAL A 378 0.32 -15.66 -9.39
N LEU A 379 -0.94 -15.72 -8.97
CA LEU A 379 -1.53 -16.93 -8.40
C LEU A 379 -1.65 -18.05 -9.43
N GLN A 380 -1.63 -19.30 -8.98
CA GLN A 380 -2.07 -20.44 -9.80
C GLN A 380 -3.57 -20.30 -10.14
N ASP A 381 -4.01 -20.92 -11.24
CA ASP A 381 -5.36 -20.79 -11.81
C ASP A 381 -6.49 -20.93 -10.78
N GLU A 382 -6.46 -22.00 -9.99
CA GLU A 382 -7.51 -22.29 -9.02
C GLU A 382 -7.35 -21.57 -7.66
N ILE A 383 -6.25 -20.82 -7.49
CA ILE A 383 -5.91 -20.17 -6.24
C ILE A 383 -6.39 -18.73 -6.25
N THR A 384 -7.04 -18.32 -5.16
CA THR A 384 -7.57 -16.97 -4.99
C THR A 384 -6.96 -16.29 -3.77
N TYR A 385 -7.18 -14.97 -3.64
CA TYR A 385 -6.79 -14.24 -2.43
C TYR A 385 -7.40 -14.82 -1.14
N ILE A 386 -8.54 -15.53 -1.24
CA ILE A 386 -9.17 -16.20 -0.09
C ILE A 386 -8.25 -17.29 0.46
N ASP A 387 -7.56 -18.02 -0.41
CA ASP A 387 -6.66 -19.11 -0.03
C ASP A 387 -5.37 -18.57 0.60
N LEU A 388 -4.95 -17.36 0.21
CA LEU A 388 -3.91 -16.62 0.93
C LEU A 388 -4.38 -16.20 2.32
N LEU A 389 -5.60 -15.66 2.46
CA LEU A 389 -6.17 -15.20 3.72
C LEU A 389 -6.36 -16.33 4.75
N LYS A 390 -6.84 -17.51 4.31
CA LYS A 390 -7.15 -18.68 5.16
C LYS A 390 -5.98 -19.25 5.97
N ASN A 391 -4.73 -18.89 5.68
CA ASN A 391 -3.57 -19.52 6.30
C ASN A 391 -3.34 -19.08 7.76
N GLU A 392 -4.19 -19.54 8.68
CA GLU A 392 -3.82 -19.87 10.08
C GLU A 392 -4.15 -21.34 10.44
N THR A 393 -4.63 -22.18 9.52
CA THR A 393 -4.83 -23.61 9.83
C THR A 393 -4.80 -24.49 8.57
N PHE A 394 -3.61 -25.00 8.24
CA PHE A 394 -3.46 -26.32 7.61
C PHE A 394 -2.33 -27.05 8.34
N ASN A 395 -2.49 -27.20 9.66
CA ASN A 395 -1.82 -28.27 10.37
C ASN A 395 -2.73 -29.51 10.30
N SER A 396 -2.17 -30.61 9.78
CA SER A 396 -2.64 -31.99 9.86
C SER A 396 -4.10 -32.27 9.46
N ASP A 397 -4.32 -32.72 8.22
CA ASP A 397 -4.68 -34.12 7.96
C ASP A 397 -5.13 -34.31 6.51
N THR A 398 -4.25 -34.92 5.73
CA THR A 398 -4.68 -35.74 4.59
C THR A 398 -3.86 -37.02 4.65
N GLN A 399 -4.10 -37.81 5.70
CA GLN A 399 -3.88 -39.24 5.55
C GLN A 399 -4.91 -39.73 4.54
N LEU A 400 -4.39 -40.07 3.37
CA LEU A 400 -4.98 -41.04 2.46
C LEU A 400 -5.45 -42.26 3.26
N VAL A 401 -6.73 -42.34 3.56
CA VAL A 401 -7.35 -43.60 3.95
C VAL A 401 -7.68 -44.33 2.66
N ASN A 402 -6.72 -45.15 2.23
CA ASN A 402 -7.01 -46.33 1.42
C ASN A 402 -7.93 -47.25 2.24
N ARG A 403 -9.19 -47.38 1.83
CA ARG A 403 -9.90 -48.66 1.59
C ARG A 403 -11.35 -48.43 1.20
#